data_AF-A0A8S3T7R3-F1
#
_entry.id   AF-A0A8S3T7R3-F1
#
_cell.length_a   1.000
_cell.length_b   1.000
_cell.length_c   1.000
_cell.angle_alpha   90.00
_cell.angle_beta   90.00
_cell.angle_gamma   90.00
#
_symmetry.space_group_name_H-M   'P 1'
#
loop_
_entity.id
_entity.type
_entity.pdbx_description
1 polymer ?
#
loop_
_entity_poly.entity_id
_entity_poly.type
_entity_poly.pdbx_seq_one_letter_code
_entity_poly.pdbx_strand_id
1 'polypeptide(L)'
;MERLLRDQNKRIQKLEHTVASQKMEINELNSELANVKMQNSDKIELKGFREQLNRKVDPKVDNNLVHLVKNKRLLEGIQPSPVPIHTTAFYAYMNQTLTTLDQNRILIFDTVKTNINGGYSPYTGIFRVPVDGVYGFTFSVREDSTSYGSYEIIKNAEAVGSAIGIVEGINIQEQVIGTVIISASQGDDIFVRTHSSIQHHGAILSNTHGRSMFAGCCSNASYEELETRINRKFLNMERILQHQNERIKNLEHTVASQTVEIKELNDKRLLEGIHPSPVPVPITAFYAYISQSLTTQETKHILIFDTVKTNINGGYSSNTGIFIVPVDGVCMVLRLVLGRFQ
;
A
#
# COMPACT_ATOMS: atom_id res chain seq x y z
N MET A 1 10.87 11.93 -3.91
CA MET A 1 10.85 11.29 -2.58
C MET A 1 10.74 9.76 -2.66
N GLU A 2 9.81 9.18 -3.43
CA GLU A 2 9.73 7.71 -3.60
C GLU A 2 11.03 7.05 -4.10
N ARG A 3 11.76 7.71 -5.02
CA ARG A 3 13.07 7.24 -5.49
C ARG A 3 14.07 7.11 -4.34
N LEU A 4 14.09 8.09 -3.42
CA LEU A 4 14.95 8.08 -2.25
C LEU A 4 14.61 6.92 -1.30
N LEU A 5 13.31 6.68 -1.06
CA LEU A 5 12.86 5.55 -0.22
C LEU A 5 13.25 4.20 -0.85
N ARG A 6 13.10 4.06 -2.17
CA ARG A 6 13.55 2.87 -2.91
C ARG A 6 15.06 2.65 -2.80
N ASP A 7 15.85 3.71 -2.91
CA ASP A 7 17.31 3.63 -2.83
C ASP A 7 17.77 3.31 -1.39
N GLN A 8 17.12 3.86 -0.36
CA GLN A 8 17.39 3.52 1.04
C GLN A 8 17.04 2.06 1.37
N ASN A 9 15.90 1.56 0.88
CA ASN A 9 15.52 0.15 1.08
C ASN A 9 16.54 -0.81 0.46
N LYS A 10 17.07 -0.49 -0.73
CA LYS A 10 18.16 -1.28 -1.35
C LYS A 10 19.43 -1.25 -0.50
N ARG A 11 19.80 -0.09 0.07
CA ARG A 11 20.97 0.02 0.96
C ARG A 11 20.79 -0.82 2.24
N ILE A 12 19.59 -0.82 2.83
CA ILE A 12 19.28 -1.63 4.02
C ILE A 12 19.41 -3.13 3.72
N GLN A 13 18.82 -3.59 2.61
CA GLN A 13 18.93 -5.00 2.21
C GLN A 13 20.40 -5.42 2.02
N LYS A 14 21.21 -4.55 1.40
CA LYS A 14 22.65 -4.81 1.25
C LYS A 14 23.37 -4.89 2.60
N LEU A 15 23.07 -3.99 3.54
CA LEU A 15 23.66 -4.01 4.88
C LEU A 15 23.22 -5.25 5.68
N GLU A 16 21.94 -5.64 5.62
CA GLU A 16 21.42 -6.85 6.30
C GLU A 16 22.12 -8.12 5.77
N HIS A 17 22.33 -8.22 4.46
CA HIS A 17 23.09 -9.32 3.86
C HIS A 17 24.55 -9.35 4.31
N THR A 18 25.23 -8.19 4.34
CA THR A 18 26.61 -8.10 4.83
C THR A 18 26.74 -8.52 6.29
N VAL A 19 25.84 -8.07 7.18
CA VAL A 19 25.82 -8.47 8.59
C VAL A 19 25.61 -9.97 8.75
N ALA A 20 24.70 -10.57 7.96
CA ALA A 20 24.48 -12.01 7.98
C ALA A 20 25.75 -12.79 7.57
N SER A 21 26.44 -12.33 6.52
CA SER A 21 27.69 -12.92 6.05
C SER A 21 28.81 -12.82 7.08
N GLN A 22 29.02 -11.65 7.68
CA GLN A 22 30.04 -11.44 8.73
C GLN A 22 29.76 -12.31 9.97
N LYS A 23 28.48 -12.50 10.33
CA LYS A 23 28.10 -13.38 11.43
C LYS A 23 28.45 -14.85 11.16
N MET A 24 28.31 -15.31 9.91
CA MET A 24 28.72 -16.67 9.53
C MET A 24 30.25 -16.83 9.61
N GLU A 25 31.01 -15.85 9.11
CA GLU A 25 32.47 -15.85 9.17
C GLU A 25 33.00 -15.84 10.62
N ILE A 26 32.41 -15.03 11.51
CA ILE A 26 32.74 -15.02 12.94
C ILE A 26 32.47 -16.40 13.57
N ASN A 27 31.37 -17.06 13.23
CA ASN A 27 31.07 -18.39 13.77
C ASN A 27 32.07 -19.45 13.28
N GLU A 28 32.49 -19.37 12.02
CA GLU A 28 33.49 -20.28 11.44
C GLU A 28 34.87 -20.08 12.08
N LEU A 29 35.35 -18.83 12.17
CA LEU A 29 36.61 -18.50 12.85
C LEU A 29 36.63 -18.95 14.32
N ASN A 30 35.51 -18.80 15.03
CA ASN A 30 35.39 -19.27 16.41
C ASN A 30 35.42 -20.80 16.52
N SER A 31 34.84 -21.51 15.57
CA SER A 31 34.89 -22.97 15.48
C SER A 31 36.32 -23.46 15.23
N GLU A 32 37.03 -22.85 14.29
CA GLU A 32 38.45 -23.16 14.02
C GLU A 32 39.33 -22.91 15.25
N LEU A 33 39.16 -21.76 15.91
CA LEU A 33 39.90 -21.42 17.13
C LEU A 33 39.61 -22.43 18.27
N ALA A 34 38.38 -22.91 18.40
CA ALA A 34 38.01 -23.94 19.38
C ALA A 34 38.68 -25.29 19.08
N ASN A 35 38.72 -25.68 17.80
CA ASN A 35 39.37 -26.91 17.37
C ASN A 35 40.89 -26.88 17.59
N VAL A 36 41.55 -25.74 17.32
CA VAL A 36 42.99 -25.60 17.59
C VAL A 36 43.30 -25.56 19.09
N LYS A 37 42.45 -24.93 19.90
CA LYS A 37 42.55 -25.01 21.37
C LYS A 37 42.40 -26.44 21.88
N MET A 38 41.53 -27.25 21.28
CA MET A 38 41.41 -28.67 21.60
C MET A 38 42.66 -29.47 21.18
N GLN A 39 43.19 -29.24 19.98
CA GLN A 39 44.41 -29.92 19.51
C GLN A 39 45.67 -29.55 20.31
N ASN A 40 45.77 -28.31 20.79
CA ASN A 40 46.84 -27.88 21.68
C ASN A 40 46.62 -28.30 23.15
N SER A 41 45.40 -28.71 23.53
CA SER A 41 45.07 -29.20 24.87
C SER A 41 45.49 -30.66 25.13
N ASP A 42 45.87 -31.43 24.10
CA ASP A 42 46.39 -32.79 24.26
C ASP A 42 47.83 -32.84 24.81
N LYS A 43 48.42 -31.67 25.18
CA LYS A 43 49.72 -31.59 25.84
C LYS A 43 49.73 -31.11 27.29
N ILE A 44 48.62 -30.61 27.87
CA ILE A 44 48.57 -30.29 29.31
C ILE A 44 47.16 -30.54 29.86
N GLU A 45 47.09 -31.44 30.83
CA GLU A 45 45.89 -32.09 31.39
C GLU A 45 44.74 -31.17 31.83
N LEU A 46 43.55 -31.70 31.61
CA LEU A 46 42.26 -31.02 31.55
C LEU A 46 41.44 -31.26 32.83
N LYS A 47 41.68 -30.53 33.93
CA LYS A 47 40.84 -30.68 35.14
C LYS A 47 40.38 -29.41 35.87
N GLY A 48 40.98 -28.24 35.67
CA GLY A 48 40.69 -27.07 36.53
C GLY A 48 39.66 -26.05 36.02
N PHE A 49 39.49 -25.87 34.70
CA PHE A 49 38.87 -24.64 34.19
C PHE A 49 37.37 -24.74 33.86
N ARG A 50 36.85 -25.97 33.72
CA ARG A 50 35.43 -26.21 33.35
C ARG A 50 34.47 -25.82 34.47
N GLU A 51 34.94 -25.73 35.72
CA GLU A 51 34.15 -25.30 36.88
C GLU A 51 34.07 -23.77 37.07
N GLN A 52 34.92 -22.98 36.41
CA GLN A 52 34.91 -21.51 36.55
C GLN A 52 34.04 -20.78 35.50
N LEU A 53 33.77 -21.39 34.35
CA LEU A 53 32.98 -20.78 33.26
C LEU A 53 31.45 -20.83 33.50
N ASN A 54 30.96 -21.72 34.37
CA ASN A 54 29.52 -21.81 34.68
C ASN A 54 29.03 -20.76 35.71
N ARG A 55 29.88 -19.84 36.18
CA ARG A 55 29.51 -18.82 37.19
C ARG A 55 29.38 -17.38 36.67
N LYS A 56 29.52 -17.11 35.36
CA LYS A 56 29.42 -15.74 34.80
C LYS A 56 28.65 -15.64 33.48
N VAL A 57 27.50 -16.31 33.36
CA VAL A 57 26.52 -15.99 32.31
C VAL A 57 25.55 -14.95 32.85
N ASP A 58 25.65 -13.70 32.38
CA ASP A 58 24.77 -12.59 32.76
C ASP A 58 23.38 -12.78 32.12
N PRO A 59 22.27 -12.81 32.89
CA PRO A 59 20.90 -13.04 32.39
C PRO A 59 20.35 -11.94 31.46
N LYS A 60 21.09 -10.85 31.23
CA LYS A 60 20.58 -9.65 30.53
C LYS A 60 20.48 -9.77 29.00
N VAL A 61 21.05 -10.80 28.38
CA VAL A 61 21.12 -10.91 26.91
C VAL A 61 19.82 -11.41 26.27
N ASP A 62 18.94 -12.07 27.03
CA ASP A 62 17.70 -12.65 26.50
C ASP A 62 16.52 -11.64 26.47
N ASN A 63 16.52 -10.64 27.35
CA ASN A 63 15.42 -9.68 27.46
C ASN A 63 15.32 -8.66 26.29
N ASN A 64 16.40 -8.44 25.54
CA ASN A 64 16.42 -7.44 24.46
C ASN A 64 15.79 -7.95 23.15
N LEU A 65 15.80 -9.27 22.90
CA LEU A 65 15.13 -9.86 21.73
C LEU A 65 13.61 -9.94 21.91
N VAL A 66 13.14 -10.21 23.14
CA VAL A 66 11.70 -10.26 23.45
C VAL A 66 11.06 -8.87 23.43
N HIS A 67 11.79 -7.82 23.84
CA HIS A 67 11.31 -6.43 23.74
C HIS A 67 11.26 -5.91 22.29
N LEU A 68 12.18 -6.33 21.42
CA LEU A 68 12.22 -5.90 20.02
C LEU A 68 11.08 -6.53 19.18
N VAL A 69 10.68 -7.77 19.50
CA VAL A 69 9.54 -8.45 18.87
C VAL A 69 8.19 -7.91 19.40
N LYS A 70 8.12 -7.53 20.69
CA LYS A 70 6.93 -6.85 21.25
C LYS A 70 6.71 -5.46 20.63
N ASN A 71 7.77 -4.74 20.30
CA ASN A 71 7.65 -3.41 19.66
C ASN A 71 7.21 -3.48 18.19
N LYS A 72 7.37 -4.62 17.52
CA LYS A 72 6.83 -4.84 16.17
C LYS A 72 5.29 -4.91 16.16
N ARG A 73 4.67 -5.36 17.27
CA ARG A 73 3.21 -5.39 17.45
C ARG A 73 2.60 -4.04 17.86
N LEU A 74 3.40 -3.11 18.40
CA LEU A 74 2.95 -1.76 18.73
C LEU A 74 2.84 -0.83 17.50
N LEU A 75 3.35 -1.26 16.34
CA LEU A 75 3.30 -0.50 15.08
C LEU A 75 2.16 -0.93 14.14
N GLU A 76 1.46 -2.03 14.43
CA GLU A 76 0.25 -2.45 13.70
C GLU A 76 -1.03 -1.76 14.20
N GLY A 77 -0.94 -0.95 15.27
CA GLY A 77 -2.08 -0.33 15.95
C GLY A 77 -2.46 1.09 15.51
N ILE A 78 -1.73 1.74 14.61
CA ILE A 78 -2.14 3.06 14.10
C ILE A 78 -3.00 2.84 12.86
N GLN A 79 -4.20 2.28 13.07
CA GLN A 79 -5.30 2.55 12.17
C GLN A 79 -5.43 4.08 12.11
N PRO A 80 -5.35 4.72 10.93
CA PRO A 80 -5.65 6.14 10.85
C PRO A 80 -7.06 6.30 11.38
N SER A 81 -7.20 7.01 12.52
CA SER A 81 -8.51 7.47 12.97
C SER A 81 -9.21 8.07 11.76
N PRO A 82 -10.48 7.71 11.47
CA PRO A 82 -11.20 8.28 10.36
C PRO A 82 -11.14 9.79 10.53
N VAL A 83 -10.47 10.46 9.62
CA VAL A 83 -10.62 11.91 9.52
C VAL A 83 -12.09 12.11 9.25
N PRO A 84 -12.80 13.02 9.95
CA PRO A 84 -14.18 13.29 9.64
C PRO A 84 -14.22 13.72 8.17
N ILE A 85 -14.67 12.82 7.31
CA ILE A 85 -14.92 13.15 5.91
C ILE A 85 -16.13 14.06 5.98
N HIS A 86 -15.99 15.33 5.60
CA HIS A 86 -17.12 16.27 5.61
C HIS A 86 -17.99 16.04 4.36
N THR A 87 -18.34 14.77 4.11
CA THR A 87 -19.29 14.39 3.06
C THR A 87 -20.67 14.76 3.57
N THR A 88 -21.26 15.79 2.98
CA THR A 88 -22.65 16.14 3.24
C THR A 88 -23.48 15.74 2.04
N ALA A 89 -24.49 14.90 2.25
CA ALA A 89 -25.42 14.50 1.20
C ALA A 89 -26.75 14.04 1.80
N PHE A 90 -27.83 14.31 1.10
CA PHE A 90 -29.14 13.79 1.47
C PHE A 90 -29.94 13.38 0.24
N TYR A 91 -30.89 12.47 0.46
CA TYR A 91 -31.90 12.06 -0.50
C TYR A 91 -33.15 11.66 0.27
N ALA A 92 -34.27 12.29 -0.07
CA ALA A 92 -35.57 12.03 0.51
C ALA A 92 -36.67 12.05 -0.56
N TYR A 93 -37.77 11.37 -0.30
CA TYR A 93 -38.95 11.38 -1.16
C TYR A 93 -40.24 11.48 -0.36
N MET A 94 -41.33 11.88 -1.03
CA MET A 94 -42.66 11.91 -0.42
C MET A 94 -43.24 10.50 -0.30
N ASN A 95 -43.70 10.11 0.87
CA ASN A 95 -44.30 8.79 1.09
C ASN A 95 -45.67 8.65 0.40
N GLN A 96 -46.41 9.75 0.31
CA GLN A 96 -47.79 9.79 -0.18
C GLN A 96 -47.99 10.93 -1.19
N THR A 97 -49.05 10.81 -1.98
CA THR A 97 -49.52 11.88 -2.87
C THR A 97 -49.98 13.08 -2.06
N LEU A 98 -49.54 14.27 -2.46
CA LEU A 98 -49.98 15.54 -1.90
C LEU A 98 -51.07 16.15 -2.79
N THR A 99 -52.29 16.24 -2.26
CA THR A 99 -53.49 16.70 -3.00
C THR A 99 -53.80 18.18 -2.81
N THR A 100 -53.11 18.86 -1.90
CA THR A 100 -53.31 20.29 -1.62
C THR A 100 -52.03 21.05 -1.95
N LEU A 101 -52.12 21.97 -2.91
CA LEU A 101 -50.99 22.76 -3.41
C LEU A 101 -51.24 24.25 -3.15
N ASP A 102 -51.21 24.63 -1.88
CA ASP A 102 -51.31 26.03 -1.49
C ASP A 102 -50.09 26.81 -2.01
N GLN A 103 -50.26 28.10 -2.25
CA GLN A 103 -49.15 29.00 -2.59
C GLN A 103 -48.12 29.07 -1.46
N ASN A 104 -46.85 29.23 -1.82
CA ASN A 104 -45.75 29.41 -0.88
C ASN A 104 -45.64 28.28 0.17
N ARG A 105 -46.08 27.07 -0.20
CA ARG A 105 -46.05 25.89 0.64
C ARG A 105 -44.72 25.17 0.48
N ILE A 106 -44.02 24.98 1.61
CA ILE A 106 -42.82 24.12 1.64
C ILE A 106 -43.22 22.67 1.36
N LEU A 107 -42.54 22.04 0.42
CA LEU A 107 -42.71 20.64 0.08
C LEU A 107 -41.88 19.78 1.03
N ILE A 108 -42.57 18.88 1.75
CA ILE A 108 -41.95 17.99 2.73
C ILE A 108 -41.74 16.62 2.08
N PHE A 109 -40.47 16.20 1.94
CA PHE A 109 -40.10 14.87 1.48
C PHE A 109 -39.82 14.00 2.72
N ASP A 110 -40.89 13.47 3.30
CA ASP A 110 -40.92 12.86 4.63
C ASP A 110 -40.13 11.54 4.78
N THR A 111 -39.77 10.89 3.67
CA THR A 111 -39.07 9.61 3.69
C THR A 111 -37.60 9.76 3.31
N VAL A 112 -36.74 9.76 4.32
CA VAL A 112 -35.28 9.93 4.16
C VAL A 112 -34.59 8.59 3.89
N LYS A 113 -33.73 8.54 2.87
CA LYS A 113 -32.88 7.38 2.56
C LYS A 113 -31.40 7.65 2.80
N THR A 114 -30.97 8.88 2.60
CA THR A 114 -29.61 9.35 2.87
C THR A 114 -29.68 10.69 3.60
N ASN A 115 -28.87 10.87 4.65
CA ASN A 115 -28.75 12.13 5.38
C ASN A 115 -27.40 12.24 6.10
N ILE A 116 -26.32 12.17 5.32
CA ILE A 116 -24.95 12.25 5.83
C ILE A 116 -24.72 13.66 6.36
N ASN A 117 -24.19 13.78 7.58
CA ASN A 117 -24.09 15.01 8.37
C ASN A 117 -25.43 15.66 8.77
N GLY A 118 -26.56 14.96 8.60
CA GLY A 118 -27.82 15.29 9.28
C GLY A 118 -28.47 16.62 8.94
N GLY A 119 -28.18 17.21 7.78
CA GLY A 119 -28.70 18.54 7.41
C GLY A 119 -30.18 18.57 7.03
N TYR A 120 -30.74 17.46 6.51
CA TYR A 120 -32.14 17.42 6.06
C TYR A 120 -33.11 17.04 7.19
N SER A 121 -34.19 17.81 7.34
CA SER A 121 -35.30 17.52 8.27
C SER A 121 -36.54 17.00 7.53
N PRO A 122 -36.95 15.73 7.76
CA PRO A 122 -38.18 15.19 7.16
C PRO A 122 -39.47 15.80 7.71
N TYR A 123 -39.40 16.55 8.82
CA TYR A 123 -40.56 17.17 9.44
C TYR A 123 -40.85 18.56 8.88
N THR A 124 -39.82 19.26 8.39
CA THR A 124 -39.94 20.63 7.89
C THR A 124 -39.72 20.73 6.38
N GLY A 125 -39.09 19.72 5.76
CA GLY A 125 -38.69 19.77 4.34
C GLY A 125 -37.42 20.59 4.09
N ILE A 126 -36.77 21.08 5.15
CA ILE A 126 -35.65 22.02 5.08
C ILE A 126 -34.33 21.26 5.25
N PHE A 127 -33.39 21.55 4.36
CA PHE A 127 -31.98 21.21 4.49
C PHE A 127 -31.22 22.39 5.08
N ARG A 128 -30.77 22.26 6.33
CA ARG A 128 -29.88 23.23 6.98
C ARG A 128 -28.44 22.89 6.61
N VAL A 129 -27.75 23.80 5.94
CA VAL A 129 -26.38 23.61 5.48
C VAL A 129 -25.46 23.41 6.70
N PRO A 130 -24.79 22.25 6.83
CA PRO A 130 -24.00 21.95 8.02
C PRO A 130 -22.58 22.51 7.94
N VAL A 131 -22.06 22.73 6.73
CA VAL A 131 -20.69 23.19 6.45
C VAL A 131 -20.68 24.08 5.21
N ASP A 132 -19.80 25.08 5.20
CA ASP A 132 -19.54 25.92 4.03
C ASP A 132 -19.12 25.05 2.83
N GLY A 133 -19.62 25.39 1.64
CA GLY A 133 -19.23 24.68 0.43
C GLY A 133 -20.05 25.02 -0.80
N VAL A 134 -19.72 24.35 -1.90
CA VAL A 134 -20.52 24.34 -3.11
C VAL A 134 -21.42 23.11 -3.07
N TYR A 135 -22.71 23.31 -3.31
CA TYR A 135 -23.73 22.26 -3.24
C TYR A 135 -24.45 22.14 -4.57
N GLY A 136 -24.68 20.89 -4.98
CA GLY A 136 -25.64 20.55 -6.02
C GLY A 136 -26.95 20.11 -5.37
N PHE A 137 -28.07 20.71 -5.76
CA PHE A 137 -29.40 20.32 -5.32
C PHE A 137 -30.27 19.97 -6.52
N THR A 138 -31.08 18.93 -6.39
CA THR A 138 -32.05 18.53 -7.41
C THR A 138 -33.34 18.08 -6.76
N PHE A 139 -34.48 18.47 -7.32
CA PHE A 139 -35.78 17.93 -6.95
C PHE A 139 -36.49 17.38 -8.18
N SER A 140 -37.40 16.43 -7.95
CA SER A 140 -38.39 16.04 -8.92
C SER A 140 -39.78 15.98 -8.30
N VAL A 141 -40.76 16.50 -9.02
CA VAL A 141 -42.17 16.48 -8.65
C VAL A 141 -42.92 15.79 -9.77
N ARG A 142 -43.67 14.73 -9.44
CA ARG A 142 -44.53 14.04 -10.38
C ARG A 142 -45.93 14.63 -10.28
N GLU A 143 -46.44 15.14 -11.37
CA GLU A 143 -47.74 15.79 -11.44
C GLU A 143 -48.80 14.85 -12.02
N ASP A 144 -50.06 15.05 -11.59
CA ASP A 144 -51.21 14.33 -12.14
C ASP A 144 -51.78 15.00 -13.39
N SER A 145 -52.80 14.37 -13.98
CA SER A 145 -53.46 14.92 -15.16
C SER A 145 -54.09 16.26 -14.85
N THR A 146 -54.00 17.23 -15.77
CA THR A 146 -54.53 18.60 -15.60
C THR A 146 -53.83 19.44 -14.52
N SER A 147 -52.67 18.98 -14.03
CA SER A 147 -51.84 19.74 -13.10
C SER A 147 -51.24 20.99 -13.75
N TYR A 148 -51.14 22.05 -12.95
CA TYR A 148 -50.37 23.25 -13.26
C TYR A 148 -49.63 23.65 -11.98
N GLY A 149 -48.30 23.58 -12.00
CA GLY A 149 -47.49 23.82 -10.82
C GLY A 149 -46.14 24.45 -11.14
N SER A 150 -45.71 25.39 -10.31
CA SER A 150 -44.39 26.03 -10.39
C SER A 150 -43.64 25.87 -9.08
N TYR A 151 -42.49 25.20 -9.10
CA TYR A 151 -41.73 24.85 -7.91
C TYR A 151 -40.42 25.61 -7.88
N GLU A 152 -40.06 26.13 -6.71
CA GLU A 152 -38.84 26.90 -6.50
C GLU A 152 -37.92 26.19 -5.51
N ILE A 153 -36.61 26.22 -5.78
CA ILE A 153 -35.59 25.95 -4.77
C ILE A 153 -35.26 27.29 -4.13
N ILE A 154 -35.41 27.34 -2.81
CA ILE A 154 -35.17 28.53 -2.00
C ILE A 154 -33.88 28.35 -1.23
N LYS A 155 -33.06 29.40 -1.21
CA LYS A 155 -31.98 29.60 -0.24
C LYS A 155 -32.38 30.74 0.69
N ASN A 156 -32.62 30.42 1.96
CA ASN A 156 -33.15 31.32 2.97
C ASN A 156 -34.49 31.95 2.54
N ALA A 157 -34.47 33.15 1.96
CA ALA A 157 -35.64 33.88 1.47
C ALA A 157 -35.64 34.09 -0.06
N GLU A 158 -34.59 33.67 -0.76
CA GLU A 158 -34.40 33.93 -2.19
C GLU A 158 -34.60 32.67 -3.02
N ALA A 159 -35.33 32.77 -4.13
CA ALA A 159 -35.43 31.71 -5.11
C ALA A 159 -34.16 31.63 -5.95
N VAL A 160 -33.43 30.52 -5.85
CA VAL A 160 -32.17 30.28 -6.58
C VAL A 160 -32.36 29.41 -7.82
N GLY A 161 -33.55 28.85 -7.99
CA GLY A 161 -33.94 28.12 -9.19
C GLY A 161 -35.43 27.77 -9.16
N SER A 162 -35.99 27.47 -10.32
CA SER A 162 -37.41 27.14 -10.47
C SER A 162 -37.66 26.20 -11.64
N ALA A 163 -38.74 25.43 -11.57
CA ALA A 163 -39.25 24.63 -12.67
C ALA A 163 -40.79 24.72 -12.71
N ILE A 164 -41.37 24.66 -13.90
CA ILE A 164 -42.82 24.71 -14.10
C ILE A 164 -43.27 23.45 -14.84
N GLY A 165 -44.39 22.88 -14.40
CA GLY A 165 -45.11 21.80 -15.06
C GLY A 165 -46.49 22.28 -15.51
N ILE A 166 -46.86 21.87 -16.72
CA ILE A 166 -48.16 22.17 -17.33
C ILE A 166 -48.64 20.89 -18.00
N VAL A 167 -49.50 20.15 -17.32
CA VAL A 167 -50.01 18.87 -17.81
C VAL A 167 -51.38 19.09 -18.45
N GLU A 168 -51.45 19.08 -19.78
CA GLU A 168 -52.73 19.17 -20.51
C GLU A 168 -53.15 17.79 -21.04
N GLY A 169 -54.25 17.25 -20.51
CA GLY A 169 -54.86 16.02 -21.03
C GLY A 169 -55.39 15.06 -19.94
N ILE A 170 -55.97 13.95 -20.37
CA ILE A 170 -56.56 12.92 -19.51
C ILE A 170 -55.61 11.74 -19.41
N ASN A 171 -55.38 11.22 -18.19
CA ASN A 171 -54.49 10.09 -17.90
C ASN A 171 -53.01 10.33 -18.27
N ILE A 172 -52.57 11.59 -18.30
CA ILE A 172 -51.17 11.98 -18.49
C ILE A 172 -50.57 12.34 -17.13
N GLN A 173 -49.30 12.02 -16.93
CA GLN A 173 -48.52 12.39 -15.77
C GLN A 173 -47.15 12.86 -16.25
N GLU A 174 -46.64 13.91 -15.64
CA GLU A 174 -45.33 14.46 -15.98
C GLU A 174 -44.41 14.48 -14.76
N GLN A 175 -43.12 14.54 -15.02
CA GLN A 175 -42.11 14.72 -13.98
C GLN A 175 -41.39 16.05 -14.21
N VAL A 176 -41.66 17.01 -13.33
CA VAL A 176 -40.99 18.30 -13.29
C VAL A 176 -39.69 18.14 -12.51
N ILE A 177 -38.59 18.63 -13.05
CA ILE A 177 -37.26 18.52 -12.43
C ILE A 177 -36.63 19.91 -12.37
N GLY A 178 -36.07 20.27 -11.21
CA GLY A 178 -35.25 21.46 -11.04
C GLY A 178 -33.89 21.09 -10.43
N THR A 179 -32.81 21.67 -10.96
CA THR A 179 -31.44 21.43 -10.46
C THR A 179 -30.67 22.74 -10.39
N VAL A 180 -29.92 22.96 -9.30
CA VAL A 180 -29.05 24.13 -9.10
C VAL A 180 -27.71 23.71 -8.52
N ILE A 181 -26.67 24.49 -8.83
CA ILE A 181 -25.36 24.43 -8.16
C ILE A 181 -25.11 25.79 -7.55
N ILE A 182 -24.98 25.85 -6.23
CA ILE A 182 -24.85 27.11 -5.48
C ILE A 182 -23.79 27.02 -4.40
N SER A 183 -23.17 28.15 -4.09
CA SER A 183 -22.38 28.29 -2.85
C SER A 183 -23.32 28.53 -1.67
N ALA A 184 -23.11 27.79 -0.58
CA ALA A 184 -23.88 27.93 0.63
C ALA A 184 -22.99 27.88 1.87
N SER A 185 -23.36 28.66 2.88
CA SER A 185 -22.65 28.77 4.13
C SER A 185 -23.38 27.99 5.22
N GLN A 186 -22.63 27.52 6.21
CA GLN A 186 -23.15 26.88 7.40
C GLN A 186 -24.27 27.73 7.98
N GLY A 187 -25.42 27.11 8.22
CA GLY A 187 -26.60 27.78 8.75
C GLY A 187 -27.64 28.19 7.71
N ASP A 188 -27.29 28.23 6.41
CA ASP A 188 -28.25 28.52 5.34
C ASP A 188 -29.36 27.45 5.27
N ASP A 189 -30.60 27.86 5.04
CA ASP A 189 -31.76 27.00 4.84
C ASP A 189 -32.03 26.79 3.34
N ILE A 190 -32.07 25.53 2.90
CA ILE A 190 -32.41 25.17 1.52
C ILE A 190 -33.67 24.30 1.52
N PHE A 191 -34.68 24.66 0.72
CA PHE A 191 -35.90 23.88 0.62
C PHE A 191 -36.60 24.09 -0.73
N VAL A 192 -37.56 23.22 -1.03
CA VAL A 192 -38.43 23.35 -2.22
C VAL A 192 -39.79 23.85 -1.77
N ARG A 193 -40.38 24.78 -2.52
CA ARG A 193 -41.76 25.25 -2.28
C ARG A 193 -42.55 25.42 -3.57
N THR A 194 -43.87 25.50 -3.45
CA THR A 194 -44.74 26.03 -4.50
C THR A 194 -44.54 27.55 -4.67
N HIS A 195 -44.55 28.03 -5.90
CA HIS A 195 -44.36 29.44 -6.25
C HIS A 195 -45.42 30.31 -5.59
N SER A 196 -45.02 31.49 -5.11
CA SER A 196 -45.84 32.35 -4.26
C SER A 196 -47.00 33.05 -4.97
N SER A 197 -46.86 33.40 -6.26
CA SER A 197 -47.88 34.14 -7.03
C SER A 197 -48.67 33.30 -8.02
N ILE A 198 -48.39 32.00 -8.12
CA ILE A 198 -49.04 31.10 -9.08
C ILE A 198 -50.10 30.27 -8.35
N GLN A 199 -51.31 30.18 -8.89
CA GLN A 199 -52.32 29.25 -8.35
C GLN A 199 -52.05 27.86 -8.90
N HIS A 200 -51.81 26.91 -8.00
CA HIS A 200 -51.51 25.53 -8.37
C HIS A 200 -52.79 24.71 -8.46
N HIS A 201 -52.82 23.78 -9.40
CA HIS A 201 -53.94 22.86 -9.62
C HIS A 201 -53.43 21.43 -9.73
N GLY A 202 -54.28 20.46 -9.39
CA GLY A 202 -53.94 19.04 -9.41
C GLY A 202 -53.24 18.57 -8.14
N ALA A 203 -52.47 17.49 -8.26
CA ALA A 203 -51.81 16.84 -7.14
C ALA A 203 -50.36 16.44 -7.47
N ILE A 204 -49.49 16.52 -6.47
CA ILE A 204 -48.15 15.94 -6.54
C ILE A 204 -48.25 14.46 -6.19
N LEU A 205 -48.08 13.62 -7.19
CA LEU A 205 -48.10 12.18 -7.05
C LEU A 205 -46.81 11.67 -6.41
N SER A 206 -46.95 10.71 -5.49
CA SER A 206 -45.80 9.92 -5.03
C SER A 206 -46.25 8.53 -4.56
N ASN A 207 -45.79 7.50 -5.26
CA ASN A 207 -46.11 6.11 -4.95
C ASN A 207 -45.03 5.17 -5.49
N THR A 208 -45.26 3.86 -5.41
CA THR A 208 -44.32 2.83 -5.86
C THR A 208 -44.01 2.88 -7.37
N HIS A 209 -44.86 3.49 -8.19
CA HIS A 209 -44.63 3.64 -9.64
C HIS A 209 -43.75 4.85 -9.99
N GLY A 210 -43.55 5.77 -9.04
CA GLY A 210 -42.80 7.00 -9.28
C GLY A 210 -42.90 7.91 -8.06
N ARG A 211 -41.74 8.32 -7.56
CA ARG A 211 -41.61 9.14 -6.34
C ARG A 211 -41.27 10.58 -6.70
N SER A 212 -41.88 11.51 -5.98
CA SER A 212 -41.44 12.90 -5.92
C SER A 212 -40.35 13.02 -4.86
N MET A 213 -39.22 13.64 -5.21
CA MET A 213 -37.98 13.56 -4.44
C MET A 213 -37.22 14.88 -4.36
N PHE A 214 -36.34 14.97 -3.36
CA PHE A 214 -35.38 16.04 -3.20
C PHE A 214 -34.05 15.45 -2.72
N ALA A 215 -32.97 15.88 -3.36
CA ALA A 215 -31.63 15.42 -3.08
C ALA A 215 -30.63 16.57 -3.16
N GLY A 216 -29.52 16.42 -2.45
CA GLY A 216 -28.40 17.31 -2.60
C GLY A 216 -27.11 16.74 -2.05
N CYS A 217 -25.99 17.22 -2.56
CA CYS A 217 -24.67 16.87 -2.07
C CYS A 217 -23.73 18.07 -2.09
N CYS A 218 -22.82 18.10 -1.13
CA CYS A 218 -21.74 19.07 -1.08
C CYS A 218 -20.56 18.54 -1.90
N SER A 219 -20.09 19.32 -2.85
CA SER A 219 -18.78 19.11 -3.48
C SER A 219 -17.70 19.77 -2.63
N ASN A 220 -17.53 19.30 -1.39
CA ASN A 220 -16.37 19.67 -0.58
C ASN A 220 -15.21 18.75 -0.94
N ALA A 221 -14.51 19.08 -2.02
CA ALA A 221 -13.09 18.82 -2.10
C ALA A 221 -12.40 20.17 -1.88
N SER A 222 -12.40 20.66 -0.63
CA SER A 222 -11.69 21.90 -0.35
C SER A 222 -10.18 21.67 -0.54
N TYR A 223 -9.48 22.69 -1.06
CA TYR A 223 -8.02 22.64 -1.17
C TYR A 223 -7.35 22.30 0.17
N GLU A 224 -7.94 22.71 1.30
CA GLU A 224 -7.44 22.41 2.65
C GLU A 224 -7.52 20.92 3.00
N GLU A 225 -8.52 20.18 2.50
CA GLU A 225 -8.60 18.72 2.71
C GLU A 225 -7.53 17.99 1.91
N LEU A 226 -7.28 18.41 0.67
CA LEU A 226 -6.19 17.89 -0.16
C LEU A 226 -4.84 18.22 0.46
N GLU A 227 -4.65 19.47 0.90
CA GLU A 227 -3.45 19.92 1.59
C GLU A 227 -3.23 19.16 2.90
N THR A 228 -4.27 18.95 3.70
CA THR A 228 -4.20 18.16 4.94
C THR A 228 -3.89 16.69 4.65
N ARG A 229 -4.41 16.12 3.55
CA ARG A 229 -4.07 14.74 3.12
C ARG A 229 -2.63 14.65 2.63
N ILE A 230 -2.17 15.64 1.88
CA ILE A 230 -0.79 15.73 1.36
C ILE A 230 0.19 15.90 2.52
N ASN A 231 -0.06 16.84 3.43
CA ASN A 231 0.77 17.14 4.59
C ASN A 231 0.84 15.96 5.56
N ARG A 232 -0.26 15.24 5.79
CA ARG A 232 -0.22 14.01 6.60
C ARG A 232 0.56 12.88 5.94
N LYS A 233 0.39 12.69 4.62
CA LYS A 233 1.21 11.72 3.89
C LYS A 233 2.69 12.08 3.95
N PHE A 234 3.01 13.37 3.85
CA PHE A 234 4.36 13.89 3.96
C PHE A 234 4.96 13.63 5.34
N LEU A 235 4.25 14.00 6.41
CA LEU A 235 4.69 13.79 7.80
C LEU A 235 4.90 12.31 8.15
N ASN A 236 4.01 11.43 7.69
CA ASN A 236 4.18 9.99 7.84
C ASN A 236 5.43 9.48 7.10
N MET A 237 5.69 10.02 5.91
CA MET A 237 6.87 9.66 5.12
C MET A 237 8.16 10.15 5.78
N GLU A 238 8.17 11.35 6.35
CA GLU A 238 9.31 11.87 7.13
C GLU A 238 9.60 11.01 8.36
N ARG A 239 8.57 10.59 9.13
CA ARG A 239 8.75 9.66 10.26
C ARG A 239 9.38 8.34 9.82
N ILE A 240 8.93 7.78 8.71
CA ILE A 240 9.51 6.54 8.16
C ILE A 240 10.97 6.76 7.79
N LEU A 241 11.29 7.85 7.09
CA LEU A 241 12.67 8.17 6.70
C LEU A 241 13.58 8.34 7.92
N GLN A 242 13.13 9.03 8.97
CA GLN A 242 13.89 9.19 10.22
C GLN A 242 14.18 7.84 10.87
N HIS A 243 13.17 6.99 11.00
CA HIS A 243 13.34 5.65 11.58
C HIS A 243 14.32 4.78 10.76
N GLN A 244 14.26 4.83 9.43
CA GLN A 244 15.20 4.10 8.58
C GLN A 244 16.63 4.63 8.72
N ASN A 245 16.82 5.95 8.85
CA ASN A 245 18.14 6.55 9.05
C ASN A 245 18.76 6.10 10.39
N GLU A 246 17.97 6.02 11.46
CA GLU A 246 18.43 5.48 12.75
C GLU A 246 18.84 4.00 12.63
N ARG A 247 18.03 3.18 11.92
CA ARG A 247 18.38 1.78 11.65
C ARG A 247 19.68 1.65 10.87
N ILE A 248 19.89 2.46 9.83
CA ILE A 248 21.14 2.48 9.05
C ILE A 248 22.32 2.81 9.95
N LYS A 249 22.21 3.85 10.78
CA LYS A 249 23.28 4.25 11.71
C LYS A 249 23.66 3.12 12.69
N ASN A 250 22.66 2.41 13.21
CA ASN A 250 22.89 1.27 14.10
C ASN A 250 23.56 0.09 13.38
N LEU A 251 23.15 -0.20 12.14
CA LEU A 251 23.77 -1.24 11.31
C LEU A 251 25.21 -0.89 10.95
N GLU A 252 25.48 0.36 10.57
CA GLU A 252 26.84 0.84 10.29
C GLU A 252 27.75 0.72 11.51
N HIS A 253 27.25 1.05 12.71
CA HIS A 253 27.98 0.83 13.95
C HIS A 253 28.25 -0.66 14.22
N THR A 254 27.27 -1.52 13.95
CA THR A 254 27.40 -2.98 14.15
C THR A 254 28.46 -3.56 13.21
N VAL A 255 28.41 -3.19 11.93
CA VAL A 255 29.40 -3.61 10.92
C VAL A 255 30.80 -3.13 11.31
N ALA A 256 30.94 -1.87 11.76
CA ALA A 256 32.22 -1.35 12.21
C ALA A 256 32.78 -2.16 13.39
N SER A 257 31.94 -2.45 14.39
CA SER A 257 32.33 -3.27 15.55
C SER A 257 32.76 -4.69 15.14
N GLN A 258 31.97 -5.36 14.30
CA GLN A 258 32.29 -6.72 13.82
C GLN A 258 33.56 -6.74 12.97
N THR A 259 33.82 -5.68 12.20
CA THR A 259 35.04 -5.57 11.38
C THR A 259 36.30 -5.51 12.26
N VAL A 260 36.23 -4.80 13.40
CA VAL A 260 37.33 -4.77 14.37
C VAL A 260 37.53 -6.14 15.02
N GLU A 261 36.45 -6.79 15.46
CA GLU A 261 36.50 -8.12 16.09
C GLU A 261 37.09 -9.19 15.15
N ILE A 262 36.67 -9.21 13.88
CA ILE A 262 37.25 -10.10 12.85
C ILE A 262 38.74 -9.85 12.69
N LYS A 263 39.16 -8.57 12.67
CA LYS A 263 40.57 -8.21 12.55
C LYS A 263 41.39 -8.72 13.74
N GLU A 264 40.92 -8.50 14.97
CA GLU A 264 41.59 -8.99 16.18
C GLU A 264 41.68 -10.52 16.23
N LEU A 265 40.60 -11.23 15.86
CA LEU A 265 40.59 -12.69 15.76
C LEU A 265 41.59 -13.19 14.71
N ASN A 266 41.67 -12.53 13.56
CA ASN A 266 42.60 -12.90 12.50
C ASN A 266 44.07 -12.62 12.88
N ASP A 267 44.35 -11.50 13.55
CA ASP A 267 45.67 -11.18 14.08
C ASP A 267 46.10 -12.20 15.14
N LYS A 268 45.18 -12.62 16.02
CA LYS A 268 45.42 -13.68 17.01
C LYS A 268 45.68 -15.03 16.36
N ARG A 269 44.92 -15.39 15.32
CA ARG A 269 45.13 -16.61 14.52
C ARG A 269 46.54 -16.66 13.93
N LEU A 270 47.02 -15.55 13.38
CA LEU A 270 48.37 -15.42 12.84
C LEU A 270 49.47 -15.55 13.91
N LEU A 271 49.26 -15.00 15.12
CA LEU A 271 50.18 -15.11 16.24
C LEU A 271 50.28 -16.53 16.83
N GLU A 272 49.19 -17.31 16.78
CA GLU A 272 49.15 -18.70 17.25
C GLU A 272 49.78 -19.70 16.24
N GLY A 273 50.45 -19.21 15.19
CA GLY A 273 51.15 -20.05 14.20
C GLY A 273 50.22 -20.76 13.22
N ILE A 274 48.94 -20.40 13.21
CA ILE A 274 47.94 -20.89 12.25
C ILE A 274 48.06 -20.02 11.00
N HIS A 275 48.96 -20.41 10.11
CA HIS A 275 48.96 -19.85 8.76
C HIS A 275 47.67 -20.26 8.06
N PRO A 276 47.04 -19.39 7.25
CA PRO A 276 46.03 -19.85 6.31
C PRO A 276 46.70 -20.95 5.48
N SER A 277 46.20 -22.19 5.60
CA SER A 277 46.54 -23.23 4.64
C SER A 277 46.29 -22.61 3.26
N PRO A 278 47.21 -22.75 2.28
CA PRO A 278 46.91 -22.29 0.93
C PRO A 278 45.57 -22.91 0.57
N VAL A 279 44.56 -22.06 0.36
CA VAL A 279 43.24 -22.52 -0.08
C VAL A 279 43.52 -23.34 -1.32
N PRO A 280 43.21 -24.65 -1.36
CA PRO A 280 43.30 -25.38 -2.61
C PRO A 280 42.36 -24.65 -3.55
N VAL A 281 42.89 -23.92 -4.52
CA VAL A 281 42.06 -23.26 -5.53
C VAL A 281 41.26 -24.40 -6.16
N PRO A 282 39.93 -24.44 -6.02
CA PRO A 282 39.16 -25.55 -6.55
C PRO A 282 39.28 -25.50 -8.07
N ILE A 283 40.16 -26.36 -8.63
CA ILE A 283 40.31 -26.48 -10.08
C ILE A 283 38.95 -26.94 -10.61
N THR A 284 38.25 -26.06 -11.31
CA THR A 284 37.00 -26.41 -11.99
C THR A 284 37.32 -26.52 -13.47
N ALA A 285 37.14 -27.73 -14.01
CA ALA A 285 37.40 -28.01 -15.41
C ALA A 285 36.41 -29.06 -15.91
N PHE A 286 35.96 -28.88 -17.15
CA PHE A 286 35.19 -29.90 -17.84
C PHE A 286 35.75 -30.14 -19.24
N TYR A 287 35.59 -31.37 -19.73
CA TYR A 287 35.82 -31.74 -21.11
C TYR A 287 34.62 -32.59 -21.54
N ALA A 288 33.88 -32.11 -22.53
CA ALA A 288 32.73 -32.78 -23.09
C ALA A 288 32.78 -32.69 -24.62
N TYR A 289 32.27 -33.72 -25.30
CA TYR A 289 32.13 -33.75 -26.75
C TYR A 289 30.77 -34.31 -27.14
N ILE A 290 30.38 -33.98 -28.37
CA ILE A 290 29.18 -34.52 -29.00
C ILE A 290 29.50 -35.93 -29.50
N SER A 291 28.79 -36.94 -29.01
CA SER A 291 29.07 -38.34 -29.36
C SER A 291 28.46 -38.79 -30.69
N GLN A 292 27.41 -38.10 -31.15
CA GLN A 292 26.67 -38.43 -32.37
C GLN A 292 26.50 -37.18 -33.24
N SER A 293 26.61 -37.33 -34.56
CA SER A 293 26.43 -36.23 -35.50
C SER A 293 25.08 -35.55 -35.33
N LEU A 294 25.05 -34.26 -35.02
CA LEU A 294 23.85 -33.45 -34.93
C LEU A 294 23.51 -32.83 -36.29
N THR A 295 22.27 -32.99 -36.74
CA THR A 295 21.70 -32.27 -37.88
C THR A 295 20.71 -31.25 -37.33
N THR A 296 20.95 -29.96 -37.53
CA THR A 296 20.06 -28.90 -37.04
C THR A 296 19.81 -27.88 -38.16
N GLN A 297 18.55 -27.53 -38.42
CA GLN A 297 18.14 -26.49 -39.38
C GLN A 297 17.83 -25.14 -38.71
N GLU A 298 17.96 -25.04 -37.38
CA GLU A 298 17.66 -23.80 -36.64
C GLU A 298 18.91 -22.97 -36.39
N THR A 299 18.76 -21.64 -36.45
CA THR A 299 19.89 -20.69 -36.38
C THR A 299 20.30 -20.32 -34.95
N LYS A 300 19.55 -20.73 -33.92
CA LYS A 300 19.85 -20.46 -32.51
C LYS A 300 19.46 -21.64 -31.61
N HIS A 301 20.38 -22.60 -31.45
CA HIS A 301 20.23 -23.69 -30.48
C HIS A 301 21.47 -23.79 -29.59
N ILE A 302 21.29 -24.12 -28.31
CA ILE A 302 22.40 -24.43 -27.40
C ILE A 302 22.94 -25.80 -27.82
N LEU A 303 24.24 -25.88 -28.14
CA LEU A 303 24.86 -27.17 -28.39
C LEU A 303 25.05 -27.91 -27.07
N ILE A 304 24.41 -29.07 -26.96
CA ILE A 304 24.55 -29.97 -25.82
C ILE A 304 25.67 -30.96 -26.16
N PHE A 305 26.78 -30.88 -25.42
CA PHE A 305 27.83 -31.90 -25.47
C PHE A 305 27.43 -32.99 -24.48
N ASP A 306 26.81 -34.03 -25.00
CA ASP A 306 26.12 -35.10 -24.27
C ASP A 306 27.09 -36.04 -23.55
N THR A 307 28.31 -36.18 -24.07
CA THR A 307 29.33 -37.06 -23.47
C THR A 307 30.38 -36.26 -22.72
N VAL A 308 30.47 -36.49 -21.41
CA VAL A 308 31.38 -35.81 -20.49
C VAL A 308 32.54 -36.73 -20.13
N LYS A 309 33.77 -36.30 -20.43
CA LYS A 309 35.01 -37.02 -20.08
C LYS A 309 35.63 -36.52 -18.79
N THR A 310 35.46 -35.24 -18.47
CA THR A 310 35.98 -34.63 -17.24
C THR A 310 34.95 -33.62 -16.75
N ASN A 311 34.68 -33.59 -15.45
CA ASN A 311 33.77 -32.63 -14.81
C ASN A 311 34.16 -32.39 -13.35
N ILE A 312 35.35 -31.83 -13.14
CA ILE A 312 35.90 -31.57 -11.82
C ILE A 312 35.02 -30.50 -11.15
N ASN A 313 34.51 -30.81 -9.96
CA ASN A 313 33.55 -30.01 -9.19
C ASN A 313 32.16 -29.83 -9.82
N GLY A 314 31.82 -30.61 -10.86
CA GLY A 314 30.43 -30.77 -11.30
C GLY A 314 29.76 -29.53 -11.92
N GLY A 315 30.52 -28.55 -12.40
CA GLY A 315 29.97 -27.29 -12.94
C GLY A 315 29.29 -27.43 -14.31
N TYR A 316 29.57 -28.49 -15.08
CA TYR A 316 28.97 -28.71 -16.41
C TYR A 316 27.80 -29.69 -16.36
N SER A 317 26.69 -29.33 -17.02
CA SER A 317 25.50 -30.18 -17.18
C SER A 317 25.39 -30.72 -18.61
N SER A 318 25.53 -32.04 -18.77
CA SER A 318 25.35 -32.75 -20.05
C SER A 318 23.91 -32.77 -20.56
N ASN A 319 22.95 -32.41 -19.71
CA ASN A 319 21.54 -32.34 -20.09
C ASN A 319 21.16 -30.99 -20.70
N THR A 320 21.92 -29.94 -20.38
CA THR A 320 21.59 -28.56 -20.77
C THR A 320 22.68 -27.92 -21.63
N GLY A 321 23.90 -28.47 -21.66
CA GLY A 321 25.04 -27.86 -22.32
C GLY A 321 25.62 -26.64 -21.57
N ILE A 322 25.15 -26.39 -20.35
CA ILE A 322 25.50 -25.19 -19.58
C ILE A 322 26.58 -25.53 -18.57
N PHE A 323 27.61 -24.67 -18.53
CA PHE A 323 28.60 -24.63 -17.47
C PHE A 323 28.32 -23.46 -16.53
N ILE A 324 28.20 -23.74 -15.23
CA ILE A 324 28.03 -22.72 -14.19
C ILE A 324 29.37 -22.52 -13.49
N VAL A 325 29.89 -21.30 -13.56
CA VAL A 325 31.15 -20.93 -12.90
C VAL A 325 30.91 -20.89 -11.38
N PRO A 326 31.59 -21.73 -10.58
CA PRO A 326 31.26 -21.88 -9.16
C PRO A 326 31.87 -20.80 -8.26
N VAL A 327 32.90 -20.08 -8.74
CA VAL A 327 33.56 -18.98 -8.03
C VAL A 327 33.95 -17.88 -9.02
N ASP A 328 33.86 -16.62 -8.61
CA ASP A 328 34.26 -15.49 -9.45
C ASP A 328 35.73 -15.63 -9.89
N GLY A 329 35.99 -15.59 -11.20
CA GLY A 329 37.33 -15.81 -11.74
C GLY A 329 37.43 -15.72 -13.27
N VAL A 330 38.64 -15.94 -13.79
CA VAL A 330 38.92 -15.99 -15.23
C VAL A 330 38.84 -17.43 -15.71
N CYS A 331 37.99 -17.70 -16.70
CA CYS A 331 37.88 -19.02 -17.33
C CYS A 331 38.44 -18.98 -18.77
N MET A 332 39.18 -20.02 -19.16
CA MET A 332 39.52 -20.27 -20.55
C MET A 332 38.52 -21.25 -21.15
N VAL A 333 37.91 -20.88 -22.29
CA VAL A 333 37.02 -21.76 -23.05
C VAL A 333 37.64 -22.00 -24.42
N LEU A 334 37.99 -23.25 -24.71
CA LEU A 334 38.42 -23.68 -26.03
C LEU A 334 37.33 -24.55 -26.65
N ARG A 335 36.85 -24.16 -27.83
CA ARG A 335 35.80 -24.88 -28.55
C ARG A 335 36.28 -25.19 -29.97
N LEU A 336 36.22 -26.46 -30.35
CA LEU A 336 36.40 -26.90 -31.73
C LEU A 336 35.08 -27.46 -32.24
N VAL A 337 34.51 -26.85 -33.27
CA VAL A 337 33.33 -27.36 -33.99
C VAL A 337 33.78 -27.74 -35.39
N LEU A 338 33.67 -29.00 -35.74
CA LEU A 338 33.89 -29.50 -37.09
C LEU A 338 32.53 -29.69 -37.76
N GLY A 339 32.24 -28.88 -38.78
CA GLY A 339 31.03 -28.99 -39.58
C GLY A 339 31.37 -29.07 -41.06
N ARG A 340 30.60 -29.85 -41.82
CA ARG A 340 30.51 -29.70 -43.27
C ARG A 340 29.23 -28.93 -43.58
N PHE A 341 29.36 -27.78 -44.22
CA PHE A 341 28.21 -27.08 -44.79
C PHE A 341 27.78 -27.86 -46.05
N GLN A 342 26.51 -28.25 -46.12
CA GLN A 342 25.89 -28.71 -47.37
C GLN A 342 25.23 -27.53 -48.07
#